data_AF-A0A498SLF2-F1
#
_entry.id   AF-A0A498SLF2-F1
#
_cell.length_a   1.000
_cell.length_b   1.000
_cell.length_c   1.000
_cell.angle_alpha   90.00
_cell.angle_beta   90.00
_cell.angle_gamma   90.00
#
_symmetry.space_group_name_H-M   'P 1'
#
loop_
_entity.id
_entity.type
_entity.pdbx_description
1 polymer ?
#
loop_
_entity_poly.entity_id
_entity_poly.type
_entity_poly.pdbx_seq_one_letter_code
_entity_poly.pdbx_strand_id
1 'polypeptide(L)'
;MNYGHVSRTMVEYTPVIIFFAILIAVPLQFLLSPSSSSDVRYHLHKLRNSLSHFSRLFLHGEEKADEVIDISEDEKETKYFGGSLKPRDPRPPYVKYRVGDVVRHKIHGYRGVIIGWDEKAVAPQSWLDKTHKGRKVIFLLFMNDFTHQEWSEMPNYSVIIDTRDRLIPQLAYVVEENIELGEGRIFHPLVKNYFEAFDGKHYTSRPWHKKVYPND
;
A
#
# COMPACT_ATOMS: atom_id res chain seq x y z
N MET A 1 -69.80 4.56 -13.58
CA MET A 1 -68.47 4.95 -14.09
C MET A 1 -67.86 5.91 -13.09
N ASN A 2 -66.83 5.49 -12.37
CA ASN A 2 -66.19 6.28 -11.31
C ASN A 2 -64.71 6.45 -11.70
N TYR A 3 -64.35 7.60 -12.25
CA TYR A 3 -62.95 7.92 -12.57
C TYR A 3 -62.31 8.57 -11.34
N GLY A 4 -61.48 7.79 -10.64
CA GLY A 4 -60.66 8.28 -9.53
C GLY A 4 -59.64 9.30 -10.02
N HIS A 5 -59.71 10.52 -9.49
CA HIS A 5 -58.76 11.59 -9.75
C HIS A 5 -57.46 11.31 -8.99
N VAL A 6 -56.47 10.72 -9.65
CA VAL A 6 -55.11 10.58 -9.11
C VAL A 6 -54.41 11.94 -9.24
N SER A 7 -54.39 12.72 -8.16
CA SER A 7 -53.55 13.92 -8.10
C SER A 7 -52.08 13.53 -8.08
N ARG A 8 -51.39 13.70 -9.21
CA ARG A 8 -49.93 13.64 -9.29
C ARG A 8 -49.37 14.93 -8.67
N THR A 9 -48.74 14.81 -7.50
CA THR A 9 -47.92 15.88 -6.93
C THR A 9 -46.65 16.02 -7.78
N MET A 10 -46.60 17.03 -8.65
CA MET A 10 -45.35 17.41 -9.30
C MET A 10 -44.49 18.17 -8.29
N VAL A 11 -43.33 17.61 -7.95
CA VAL A 11 -42.32 18.30 -7.13
C VAL A 11 -41.71 19.39 -8.01
N GLU A 12 -42.12 20.64 -7.79
CA GLU A 12 -41.47 21.79 -8.43
C GLU A 12 -40.08 21.98 -7.81
N TYR A 13 -39.04 21.61 -8.56
CA TYR A 13 -37.67 21.87 -8.14
C TYR A 13 -37.34 23.34 -8.38
N THR A 14 -37.12 24.09 -7.30
CA THR A 14 -36.64 25.47 -7.39
C THR A 14 -35.30 25.50 -8.14
N PRO A 15 -35.07 26.47 -9.05
CA PRO A 15 -33.81 26.59 -9.80
C PRO A 15 -32.54 26.57 -8.95
N VAL A 16 -32.64 27.02 -7.69
CA VAL A 16 -31.57 26.96 -6.68
C VAL A 16 -31.16 25.53 -6.35
N ILE A 17 -32.10 24.61 -6.21
CA ILE A 17 -31.82 23.18 -5.90
C ILE A 17 -31.11 22.53 -7.08
N ILE A 18 -31.55 22.83 -8.31
CA ILE A 18 -30.91 22.35 -9.53
C ILE A 18 -29.48 22.88 -9.63
N PHE A 19 -29.27 24.17 -9.31
CA PHE A 19 -27.94 24.77 -9.30
C PHE A 19 -27.00 24.08 -8.31
N PHE A 20 -27.42 23.83 -7.06
CA PHE A 20 -26.60 23.10 -6.10
C PHE A 20 -26.41 21.62 -6.48
N ALA A 21 -27.41 20.97 -7.06
CA ALA A 21 -27.29 19.61 -7.57
C ALA A 21 -26.22 19.53 -8.67
N ILE A 22 -26.17 20.49 -9.59
CA ILE A 22 -25.14 20.57 -10.64
C ILE A 22 -23.77 20.93 -10.04
N LEU A 23 -23.72 21.89 -9.12
CA LEU A 23 -22.49 22.35 -8.48
C LEU A 23 -21.81 21.23 -7.67
N ILE A 24 -22.57 20.26 -7.16
CA ILE A 24 -22.05 19.06 -6.52
C ILE A 24 -21.80 17.96 -7.55
N ALA A 25 -22.74 17.70 -8.48
CA ALA A 25 -22.66 16.60 -9.43
C ALA A 25 -21.47 16.72 -10.40
N VAL A 26 -21.10 17.93 -10.83
CA VAL A 26 -20.02 18.13 -11.81
C VAL A 26 -18.63 17.86 -11.20
N PRO A 27 -18.26 18.41 -10.03
CA PRO A 27 -17.05 18.00 -9.32
C PRO A 27 -17.08 16.53 -8.90
N LEU A 28 -18.25 16.03 -8.49
CA LEU A 28 -18.43 14.62 -8.12
C LEU A 28 -18.22 13.69 -9.32
N GLN A 29 -18.64 14.08 -10.53
CA GLN A 29 -18.39 13.37 -11.77
C GLN A 29 -16.90 13.37 -12.13
N PHE A 30 -16.17 14.45 -11.81
CA PHE A 30 -14.72 14.50 -11.97
C PHE A 30 -13.99 13.61 -10.94
N LEU A 31 -14.52 13.53 -9.71
CA LEU A 31 -14.05 12.63 -8.65
C LEU A 31 -14.32 11.15 -8.95
N LEU A 32 -15.48 10.86 -9.57
CA LEU A 32 -15.95 9.50 -9.88
C LEU A 32 -15.62 9.04 -11.30
N SER A 33 -15.08 9.92 -12.16
CA SER A 33 -14.67 9.56 -13.52
C SER A 33 -13.53 8.54 -13.50
N PRO A 34 -13.60 7.44 -14.27
CA PRO A 34 -12.56 6.42 -14.33
C PRO A 34 -11.20 6.95 -14.82
N SER A 35 -11.15 8.10 -15.49
CA SER A 35 -9.94 8.70 -16.06
C SER A 35 -9.08 9.49 -15.06
N SER A 36 -9.47 9.52 -13.79
CA SER A 36 -8.74 10.22 -12.73
C SER A 36 -7.41 9.50 -12.42
N SER A 37 -6.29 10.18 -12.69
CA SER A 37 -4.91 9.72 -12.43
C SER A 37 -4.79 9.07 -11.06
N SER A 38 -3.95 8.02 -10.97
CA SER A 38 -3.71 7.26 -9.73
C SER A 38 -3.36 8.16 -8.52
N ASP A 39 -2.77 9.33 -8.77
CA ASP A 39 -2.50 10.37 -7.76
C ASP A 39 -3.77 10.87 -7.06
N VAL A 40 -4.84 11.18 -7.80
CA VAL A 40 -6.09 11.72 -7.23
C VAL A 40 -6.79 10.67 -6.38
N ARG A 41 -6.80 9.41 -6.84
CA ARG A 41 -7.36 8.30 -6.07
C ARG A 41 -6.58 8.05 -4.77
N TYR A 42 -5.25 8.17 -4.81
CA TYR A 42 -4.41 8.10 -3.62
C TYR A 42 -4.76 9.21 -2.60
N HIS A 43 -4.86 10.46 -3.06
CA HIS A 43 -5.23 11.58 -2.19
C HIS A 43 -6.65 11.43 -1.63
N LEU A 44 -7.60 10.96 -2.42
CA LEU A 44 -8.96 10.70 -1.99
C LEU A 44 -9.03 9.61 -0.91
N HIS A 45 -8.26 8.53 -1.09
CA HIS A 45 -8.13 7.47 -0.09
C HIS A 45 -7.51 7.98 1.21
N LYS A 46 -6.43 8.78 1.12
CA LYS A 46 -5.78 9.40 2.29
C LYS A 46 -6.74 10.32 3.05
N LEU A 47 -7.51 11.14 2.32
CA LEU A 47 -8.53 12.01 2.89
C LEU A 47 -9.64 11.21 3.58
N ARG A 48 -10.17 10.17 2.93
CA ARG A 48 -11.19 9.29 3.53
C ARG A 48 -10.71 8.68 4.84
N ASN A 49 -9.49 8.14 4.85
CA ASN A 49 -8.94 7.53 6.06
C ASN A 49 -8.73 8.59 7.16
N SER A 50 -8.18 9.76 6.83
CA SER A 50 -8.02 10.87 7.78
C SER A 50 -9.37 11.35 8.36
N LEU A 51 -10.41 11.48 7.53
CA LEU A 51 -11.76 11.81 8.01
C LEU A 51 -12.35 10.71 8.89
N SER A 52 -12.08 9.43 8.61
CA SER A 52 -12.56 8.33 9.45
C SER A 52 -11.93 8.38 10.85
N HIS A 53 -10.64 8.69 10.95
CA HIS A 53 -9.96 8.90 12.22
C HIS A 53 -10.50 10.14 12.95
N PHE A 54 -10.68 11.25 12.24
CA PHE A 54 -11.28 12.46 12.81
C PHE A 54 -12.71 12.21 13.32
N SER A 55 -13.53 11.45 12.58
CA SER A 55 -14.89 11.10 13.03
C SER A 55 -14.90 10.20 14.26
N ARG A 56 -13.92 9.29 14.42
CA ARG A 56 -13.79 8.47 15.63
C ARG A 56 -13.38 9.31 16.84
N LEU A 57 -12.47 10.26 16.63
CA LEU A 57 -12.04 11.25 17.63
C LEU A 57 -13.18 12.21 18.05
N PHE A 58 -14.02 12.62 17.11
CA PHE A 58 -15.08 13.62 17.37
C PHE A 58 -16.39 13.00 17.87
N LEU A 59 -16.66 11.72 17.59
CA LEU A 59 -17.93 11.06 17.96
C LEU A 59 -17.85 10.19 19.23
N HIS A 60 -16.66 9.82 19.71
CA HIS A 60 -16.50 9.05 20.94
C HIS A 60 -15.54 9.78 21.89
N GLY A 61 -16.12 10.46 22.89
CA GLY A 61 -15.38 10.96 24.04
C GLY A 61 -15.24 9.88 25.12
N GLU A 62 -14.06 9.85 25.77
CA GLU A 62 -13.64 9.06 26.96
C GLU A 62 -13.40 7.54 26.76
N GLU A 63 -12.52 6.82 27.47
CA GLU A 63 -11.42 7.07 28.44
C GLU A 63 -10.66 5.72 28.56
N LYS A 64 -9.31 5.73 28.58
CA LYS A 64 -8.47 4.98 29.55
C LYS A 64 -6.99 5.23 29.26
N ALA A 65 -6.36 5.90 30.22
CA ALA A 65 -4.91 6.02 30.32
C ALA A 65 -4.35 4.71 30.89
N ASP A 66 -3.86 3.83 30.03
CA ASP A 66 -2.70 3.00 30.38
C ASP A 66 -1.48 3.76 29.88
N GLU A 67 -0.53 4.03 30.77
CA GLU A 67 0.73 4.70 30.50
C GLU A 67 1.65 3.78 29.68
N VAL A 68 1.25 3.53 28.44
CA VAL A 68 2.14 3.09 27.38
C VAL A 68 2.70 4.37 26.81
N ILE A 69 4.02 4.55 26.85
CA ILE A 69 4.68 5.61 26.07
C ILE A 69 4.20 5.42 24.63
N ASP A 70 3.27 6.29 24.21
CA ASP A 70 2.58 6.18 22.94
C ASP A 70 3.55 6.64 21.85
N ILE A 71 4.48 5.74 21.53
CA ILE A 71 5.25 5.75 20.30
C ILE A 71 4.17 5.76 19.20
N SER A 72 3.94 6.96 18.66
CA SER A 72 2.87 7.27 17.71
C SER A 72 2.76 6.19 16.63
N GLU A 73 1.54 5.90 16.16
CA GLU A 73 1.31 4.90 15.11
C GLU A 73 2.22 5.12 13.87
N ASP A 74 2.57 6.37 13.59
CA ASP A 74 3.53 6.80 12.56
C ASP A 74 4.96 6.26 12.80
N GLU A 75 5.43 6.23 14.04
CA GLU A 75 6.73 5.64 14.41
C GLU A 75 6.73 4.11 14.33
N LYS A 76 5.57 3.47 14.53
CA LYS A 76 5.42 2.01 14.34
C LYS A 76 5.43 1.66 12.85
N GLU A 77 4.73 2.42 12.01
CA GLU A 77 4.75 2.21 10.54
C GLU A 77 6.14 2.40 9.94
N THR A 78 6.91 3.37 10.43
CA THR A 78 8.29 3.61 9.95
C THR A 78 9.30 2.57 10.41
N LYS A 79 9.01 1.75 11.42
CA LYS A 79 9.92 0.69 11.87
C LYS A 79 9.84 -0.58 11.01
N TYR A 80 8.65 -0.92 10.53
CA TYR A 80 8.37 -2.20 9.87
C TYR A 80 8.46 -2.10 8.34
N PHE A 81 8.41 -3.27 7.68
CA PHE A 81 8.22 -3.40 6.25
C PHE A 81 9.23 -2.56 5.45
N GLY A 82 10.52 -2.64 5.77
CA GLY A 82 11.58 -1.89 5.09
C GLY A 82 11.56 -0.37 5.31
N GLY A 83 10.64 0.17 6.13
CA GLY A 83 10.46 1.61 6.35
C GLY A 83 11.54 2.29 7.21
N SER A 84 12.34 1.50 7.93
CA SER A 84 13.35 2.01 8.85
C SER A 84 14.42 2.84 8.12
N LEU A 85 14.71 4.03 8.66
CA LEU A 85 15.76 4.93 8.18
C LEU A 85 17.18 4.49 8.58
N LYS A 86 17.32 3.39 9.31
CA LYS A 86 18.63 2.85 9.69
C LYS A 86 19.37 2.37 8.43
N PRO A 87 20.63 2.78 8.22
CA PRO A 87 21.45 2.28 7.12
C PRO A 87 21.60 0.76 7.19
N ARG A 88 21.46 0.10 6.04
CA ARG A 88 21.68 -1.35 5.88
C ARG A 88 23.08 -1.58 5.28
N ASP A 89 24.05 -1.61 6.18
CA ASP A 89 25.47 -1.73 5.86
C ASP A 89 26.16 -2.63 6.89
N PRO A 90 26.84 -3.73 6.49
CA PRO A 90 27.03 -4.19 5.11
C PRO A 90 25.77 -4.83 4.52
N ARG A 91 25.66 -4.82 3.19
CA ARG A 91 24.64 -5.62 2.48
C ARG A 91 25.01 -7.11 2.58
N PRO A 92 24.13 -7.98 3.13
CA PRO A 92 24.41 -9.41 3.17
C PRO A 92 24.50 -10.00 1.75
N PRO A 93 25.47 -10.90 1.48
CA PRO A 93 25.73 -11.41 0.12
C PRO A 93 24.61 -12.29 -0.43
N TYR A 94 23.75 -12.82 0.45
CA TYR A 94 22.64 -13.70 0.08
C TYR A 94 21.34 -12.96 -0.24
N VAL A 95 21.24 -11.66 0.08
CA VAL A 95 20.10 -10.83 -0.35
C VAL A 95 20.21 -10.63 -1.86
N LYS A 96 19.28 -11.23 -2.61
CA LYS A 96 19.40 -11.39 -4.06
C LYS A 96 19.11 -10.13 -4.86
N TYR A 97 18.05 -9.40 -4.50
CA TYR A 97 17.55 -8.27 -5.27
C TYR A 97 17.90 -6.92 -4.62
N ARG A 98 18.02 -5.88 -5.43
CA ARG A 98 18.45 -4.54 -4.98
C ARG A 98 17.28 -3.58 -4.91
N VAL A 99 17.40 -2.58 -4.05
CA VAL A 99 16.57 -1.39 -4.15
C VAL A 99 16.69 -0.80 -5.56
N GLY A 100 15.55 -0.52 -6.19
CA GLY A 100 15.47 -0.01 -7.56
C GLY A 100 15.27 -1.09 -8.63
N ASP A 101 15.38 -2.38 -8.28
CA ASP A 101 15.06 -3.46 -9.21
C ASP A 101 13.56 -3.49 -9.50
N VAL A 102 13.24 -3.68 -10.79
CA VAL A 102 11.88 -4.00 -11.24
C VAL A 102 11.65 -5.49 -11.05
N VAL A 103 10.54 -5.84 -10.42
CA VAL A 103 10.18 -7.22 -10.10
C VAL A 103 8.75 -7.56 -10.50
N ARG A 104 8.49 -8.84 -10.66
CA ARG A 104 7.17 -9.43 -10.81
C ARG A 104 6.91 -10.41 -9.67
N HIS A 105 5.71 -10.38 -9.12
CA HIS A 105 5.28 -11.38 -8.14
C HIS A 105 4.91 -12.68 -8.85
N LYS A 106 5.55 -13.80 -8.50
CA LYS A 106 5.38 -15.10 -9.17
C LYS A 106 3.94 -15.63 -9.11
N ILE A 107 3.31 -15.55 -7.94
CA ILE A 107 1.95 -16.07 -7.73
C ILE A 107 0.87 -15.12 -8.26
N HIS A 108 0.91 -13.84 -7.87
CA HIS A 108 -0.13 -12.86 -8.17
C HIS A 108 0.09 -12.07 -9.48
N GLY A 109 1.25 -12.23 -10.12
CA GLY A 109 1.56 -11.70 -11.45
C GLY A 109 1.75 -10.19 -11.57
N TYR A 110 1.59 -9.41 -10.49
CA TYR A 110 1.75 -7.96 -10.54
C TYR A 110 3.21 -7.54 -10.63
N ARG A 111 3.47 -6.41 -11.28
CA ARG A 111 4.78 -5.77 -11.35
C ARG A 111 4.96 -4.75 -10.24
N GLY A 112 6.20 -4.51 -9.88
CA GLY A 112 6.55 -3.47 -8.93
C GLY A 112 8.03 -3.13 -8.93
N VAL A 113 8.40 -2.14 -8.12
CA VAL A 113 9.79 -1.76 -7.90
C VAL A 113 10.12 -1.91 -6.42
N ILE A 114 11.29 -2.48 -6.13
CA ILE A 114 11.77 -2.65 -4.76
C ILE A 114 12.21 -1.28 -4.22
N ILE A 115 11.60 -0.84 -3.13
CA ILE A 115 11.97 0.36 -2.38
C ILE A 115 12.68 0.07 -1.06
N GLY A 116 12.84 -1.20 -0.72
CA GLY A 116 13.53 -1.58 0.50
C GLY A 116 13.59 -3.09 0.67
N TRP A 117 14.49 -3.52 1.54
CA TRP A 117 14.61 -4.91 1.93
C TRP A 117 14.98 -5.01 3.41
N ASP A 118 14.52 -6.05 4.06
CA ASP A 118 14.99 -6.46 5.37
C ASP A 118 15.56 -7.87 5.26
N GLU A 119 16.73 -8.10 5.86
CA GLU A 119 17.43 -9.39 5.85
C GLU A 119 16.57 -10.52 6.44
N LYS A 120 15.78 -10.15 7.45
CA LYS A 120 14.74 -10.97 8.08
C LYS A 120 13.45 -10.16 8.10
N ALA A 121 12.30 -10.81 8.10
CA ALA A 121 11.02 -10.12 8.09
C ALA A 121 10.84 -9.23 9.33
N VAL A 122 10.91 -7.91 9.16
CA VAL A 122 10.59 -6.94 10.21
C VAL A 122 9.14 -6.50 10.04
N ALA A 123 8.22 -7.18 10.72
CA ALA A 123 6.79 -6.87 10.70
C ALA A 123 6.15 -7.10 12.09
N PRO A 124 4.99 -6.50 12.40
CA PRO A 124 4.26 -6.80 13.63
C PRO A 124 3.97 -8.29 13.74
N GLN A 125 4.07 -8.86 14.95
CA GLN A 125 3.86 -10.29 15.16
C GLN A 125 2.49 -10.77 14.67
N SER A 126 1.45 -9.95 14.86
CA SER A 126 0.10 -10.25 14.37
C SER A 126 0.01 -10.32 12.84
N TRP A 127 0.86 -9.59 12.12
CA TRP A 127 0.99 -9.67 10.66
C TRP A 127 1.76 -10.90 10.24
N LEU A 128 2.90 -11.18 10.90
CA LEU A 128 3.70 -12.38 10.65
C LEU A 128 2.84 -13.63 10.82
N ASP A 129 2.04 -13.64 11.88
CA ASP A 129 1.12 -14.70 12.19
C ASP A 129 0.09 -14.94 11.07
N LYS A 130 -0.50 -13.89 10.50
CA LYS A 130 -1.51 -14.04 9.44
C LYS A 130 -0.90 -14.42 8.10
N THR A 131 0.21 -13.77 7.73
CA THR A 131 0.82 -13.90 6.41
C THR A 131 1.69 -15.16 6.31
N HIS A 132 2.27 -15.63 7.42
CA HIS A 132 3.23 -16.74 7.44
C HIS A 132 2.73 -18.01 8.18
N LYS A 133 1.73 -17.98 9.09
CA LYS A 133 1.28 -19.23 9.78
C LYS A 133 0.58 -20.23 8.87
N GLY A 134 -0.11 -19.78 7.81
CA GLY A 134 -0.90 -20.67 6.94
C GLY A 134 -0.06 -21.73 6.20
N ARG A 135 1.24 -21.48 6.01
CA ARG A 135 2.15 -22.47 5.39
C ARG A 135 2.87 -23.33 6.40
N LYS A 136 2.99 -22.93 7.66
CA LYS A 136 3.56 -23.75 8.74
C LYS A 136 2.79 -25.07 8.89
N VAL A 137 1.45 -25.03 8.77
CA VAL A 137 0.57 -26.20 8.92
C VAL A 137 0.59 -27.13 7.71
N ILE A 138 0.48 -26.61 6.49
CA ILE A 138 0.58 -27.43 5.27
C ILE A 138 1.97 -28.06 5.17
N PHE A 139 3.00 -27.32 5.56
CA PHE A 139 4.38 -27.79 5.55
C PHE A 139 4.64 -28.91 6.59
N LEU A 140 4.13 -28.76 7.83
CA LEU A 140 4.20 -29.79 8.89
C LEU A 140 3.49 -31.11 8.51
N LEU A 141 2.52 -31.07 7.59
CA LEU A 141 1.74 -32.24 7.20
C LEU A 141 2.35 -33.06 6.05
N PHE A 142 3.30 -32.50 5.27
CA PHE A 142 3.74 -33.12 4.02
C PHE A 142 5.24 -33.45 3.90
N MET A 143 6.14 -33.01 4.79
CA MET A 143 7.58 -33.34 4.67
C MET A 143 8.28 -33.63 6.01
N ASN A 144 8.93 -34.80 6.10
CA ASN A 144 9.81 -35.24 7.19
C ASN A 144 11.27 -34.80 6.96
N ASP A 145 11.52 -33.61 6.40
CA ASP A 145 12.87 -33.14 6.12
C ASP A 145 13.15 -31.79 6.78
N PHE A 146 14.24 -31.75 7.55
CA PHE A 146 14.52 -30.79 8.62
C PHE A 146 15.16 -29.48 8.11
N THR A 147 14.84 -29.04 6.88
CA THR A 147 15.54 -27.93 6.22
C THR A 147 14.59 -27.00 5.47
N HIS A 148 13.65 -26.37 6.19
CA HIS A 148 12.94 -25.22 5.63
C HIS A 148 13.05 -24.03 6.58
N GLN A 149 13.79 -23.02 6.10
CA GLN A 149 13.98 -21.75 6.78
C GLN A 149 12.62 -21.06 6.86
N GLU A 150 12.22 -20.63 8.08
CA GLU A 150 10.97 -19.89 8.23
C GLU A 150 11.05 -18.64 7.36
N TRP A 151 9.97 -18.30 6.66
CA TRP A 151 9.93 -17.12 5.80
C TRP A 151 10.18 -15.79 6.53
N SER A 152 10.04 -15.79 7.87
CA SER A 152 10.48 -14.72 8.76
C SER A 152 11.99 -14.55 8.81
N GLU A 153 12.74 -15.63 8.61
CA GLU A 153 14.21 -15.68 8.58
C GLU A 153 14.78 -15.47 7.17
N MET A 154 13.92 -15.24 6.17
CA MET A 154 14.32 -14.96 4.79
C MET A 154 14.27 -13.46 4.49
N PRO A 155 15.02 -13.00 3.48
CA PRO A 155 14.92 -11.63 3.00
C PRO A 155 13.49 -11.31 2.53
N ASN A 156 12.96 -10.19 3.00
CA ASN A 156 11.66 -9.68 2.59
C ASN A 156 11.83 -8.27 2.01
N TYR A 157 11.01 -7.96 1.01
CA TYR A 157 11.16 -6.78 0.18
C TYR A 157 9.90 -5.94 0.22
N SER A 158 10.11 -4.63 0.33
CA SER A 158 9.06 -3.62 0.22
C SER A 158 8.95 -3.19 -1.23
N VAL A 159 7.79 -3.43 -1.82
CA VAL A 159 7.56 -3.29 -3.26
C VAL A 159 6.41 -2.31 -3.50
N ILE A 160 6.68 -1.28 -4.28
CA ILE A 160 5.63 -0.42 -4.84
C ILE A 160 5.00 -1.13 -6.03
N ILE A 161 3.70 -1.38 -5.99
CA ILE A 161 2.99 -2.10 -7.06
C ILE A 161 2.60 -1.14 -8.19
N ASP A 162 2.73 -1.59 -9.43
CA ASP A 162 2.28 -0.83 -10.60
C ASP A 162 0.75 -0.61 -10.56
N THR A 163 0.33 0.65 -10.70
CA THR A 163 -1.09 1.04 -10.68
C THR A 163 -1.88 0.52 -11.88
N ARG A 164 -1.22 0.03 -12.93
CA ARG A 164 -1.88 -0.67 -14.05
C ARG A 164 -2.32 -2.09 -13.68
N ASP A 165 -1.65 -2.70 -12.69
CA ASP A 165 -1.91 -4.09 -12.28
C ASP A 165 -2.88 -4.16 -11.07
N ARG A 166 -3.17 -3.01 -10.43
CA ARG A 166 -4.06 -2.86 -9.29
C ARG A 166 -4.86 -1.57 -9.36
N LEU A 167 -6.18 -1.66 -9.13
CA LEU A 167 -7.10 -0.50 -9.16
C LEU A 167 -6.77 0.58 -8.11
N ILE A 168 -6.16 0.17 -6.99
CA ILE A 168 -5.77 1.04 -5.88
C ILE A 168 -4.25 1.01 -5.75
N PRO A 169 -3.57 2.16 -5.70
CA PRO A 169 -2.13 2.26 -5.42
C PRO A 169 -1.79 1.57 -4.08
N GLN A 170 -0.86 0.62 -4.11
CA GLN A 170 -0.54 -0.23 -2.96
C GLN A 170 0.96 -0.46 -2.85
N LEU A 171 1.41 -0.62 -1.61
CA LEU A 171 2.72 -1.20 -1.29
C LEU A 171 2.49 -2.64 -0.82
N ALA A 172 3.42 -3.51 -1.13
CA ALA A 172 3.44 -4.88 -0.63
C ALA A 172 4.75 -5.17 0.08
N TYR A 173 4.67 -6.08 1.05
CA TYR A 173 5.84 -6.66 1.70
C TYR A 173 5.89 -8.15 1.34
N VAL A 174 6.96 -8.56 0.67
CA VAL A 174 7.00 -9.83 -0.08
C VAL A 174 8.30 -10.57 0.19
N VAL A 175 8.22 -11.87 0.49
CA VAL A 175 9.38 -12.76 0.63
C VAL A 175 10.11 -12.97 -0.69
N GLU A 176 11.44 -13.08 -0.64
CA GLU A 176 12.34 -13.25 -1.79
C GLU A 176 11.89 -14.34 -2.77
N GLU A 177 11.41 -15.48 -2.26
CA GLU A 177 11.01 -16.62 -3.09
C GLU A 177 9.85 -16.30 -4.02
N ASN A 178 8.99 -15.34 -3.64
CA ASN A 178 7.78 -14.98 -4.38
C ASN A 178 8.02 -13.90 -5.45
N ILE A 179 9.25 -13.41 -5.59
CA ILE A 179 9.60 -12.39 -6.57
C ILE A 179 10.64 -12.89 -7.58
N GLU A 180 10.53 -12.36 -8.79
CA GLU A 180 11.47 -12.54 -9.89
C GLU A 180 11.73 -11.21 -10.58
N LEU A 181 12.82 -11.09 -11.33
CA LEU A 181 13.12 -9.88 -12.09
C LEU A 181 12.03 -9.65 -13.14
N GLY A 182 11.54 -8.42 -13.17
CA GLY A 182 10.61 -7.93 -14.16
C GLY A 182 11.28 -6.94 -15.10
N GLU A 183 10.47 -6.39 -16.01
CA GLU A 183 10.92 -5.41 -16.98
C GLU A 183 9.94 -4.25 -17.07
N GLY A 184 10.45 -3.14 -17.57
CA GLY A 184 9.67 -1.95 -17.88
C GLY A 184 9.47 -1.02 -16.69
N ARG A 185 9.03 0.19 -17.02
CA ARG A 185 8.82 1.25 -16.04
C ARG A 185 7.57 0.96 -15.21
N ILE A 186 7.69 1.15 -13.90
CA ILE A 186 6.60 1.09 -12.92
C ILE A 186 5.92 2.45 -12.81
N PHE A 187 4.58 2.44 -12.92
CA PHE A 187 3.74 3.62 -12.79
C PHE A 187 3.06 3.62 -11.43
N HIS A 188 3.54 4.47 -10.52
CA HIS A 188 2.91 4.66 -9.22
C HIS A 188 3.28 6.03 -8.62
N PRO A 189 2.34 6.73 -7.95
CA PRO A 189 2.56 8.07 -7.36
C PRO A 189 3.81 8.21 -6.48
N LEU A 190 4.11 7.16 -5.72
CA LEU A 190 5.21 7.14 -4.75
C LEU A 190 6.58 6.88 -5.37
N VAL A 191 6.69 6.40 -6.62
CA VAL A 191 7.99 6.08 -7.25
C VAL A 191 8.91 7.30 -7.24
N LYS A 192 8.36 8.49 -7.52
CA LYS A 192 9.10 9.76 -7.55
C LYS A 192 9.66 10.18 -6.19
N ASN A 193 9.17 9.61 -5.08
CA ASN A 193 9.66 9.93 -3.74
C ASN A 193 10.96 9.20 -3.41
N TYR A 194 11.18 8.02 -4.01
CA TYR A 194 12.34 7.16 -3.76
C TYR A 194 13.40 7.25 -4.86
N PHE A 195 12.98 7.48 -6.11
CA PHE A 195 13.87 7.41 -7.27
C PHE A 195 13.92 8.72 -8.05
N GLU A 196 15.09 8.99 -8.64
CA GLU A 196 15.36 10.18 -9.46
C GLU A 196 15.37 9.88 -10.96
N ALA A 197 15.79 8.66 -11.35
CA ALA A 197 15.91 8.25 -12.73
C ALA A 197 15.55 6.76 -12.92
N PHE A 198 15.32 6.37 -14.17
CA PHE A 198 15.13 4.98 -14.60
C PHE A 198 15.92 4.77 -15.89
N ASP A 199 16.80 3.77 -15.91
CA ASP A 199 17.71 3.51 -17.04
C ASP A 199 17.14 2.56 -18.09
N GLY A 200 15.90 2.07 -17.90
CA GLY A 200 15.26 1.05 -18.74
C GLY A 200 15.13 -0.31 -18.06
N LYS A 201 15.94 -0.58 -17.03
CA LYS A 201 15.95 -1.83 -16.26
C LYS A 201 15.89 -1.61 -14.74
N HIS A 202 16.58 -0.59 -14.25
CA HIS A 202 16.79 -0.31 -12.83
C HIS A 202 16.54 1.17 -12.51
N TYR A 203 16.06 1.44 -11.30
CA TYR A 203 15.79 2.80 -10.82
C TYR A 203 16.94 3.33 -9.98
N THR A 204 17.38 4.55 -10.28
CA THR A 204 18.39 5.22 -9.45
C THR A 204 17.74 5.85 -8.23
N SER A 205 18.16 5.42 -7.04
CA SER A 205 17.72 5.95 -5.76
C SER A 205 18.10 7.42 -5.56
N ARG A 206 17.20 8.19 -4.95
CA ARG A 206 17.48 9.56 -4.50
C ARG A 206 18.55 9.58 -3.39
N PRO A 207 19.21 10.72 -3.16
CA PRO A 207 20.30 10.82 -2.17
C PRO A 207 19.91 10.37 -0.76
N TRP A 208 18.70 10.69 -0.29
CA TRP A 208 18.25 10.26 1.04
C TRP A 208 18.08 8.74 1.13
N HIS A 209 17.61 8.12 0.05
CA HIS A 209 17.35 6.69 -0.01
C HIS A 209 18.65 5.88 -0.10
N LYS A 210 19.64 6.39 -0.85
CA LYS A 210 21.02 5.88 -0.87
C LYS A 210 21.69 5.91 0.50
N LYS A 211 21.33 6.84 1.40
CA LYS A 211 21.85 6.81 2.79
C LYS A 211 21.33 5.62 3.59
N VAL A 212 20.13 5.14 3.27
CA VAL A 212 19.51 3.98 3.94
C VAL A 212 20.02 2.67 3.32
N TYR A 213 20.22 2.65 1.99
CA TYR A 213 20.74 1.50 1.24
C TYR A 213 21.99 1.91 0.45
N PRO A 214 23.15 2.07 1.11
CA PRO A 214 24.36 2.63 0.48
C PRO A 214 25.04 1.70 -0.53
N ASN A 215 24.77 0.40 -0.43
CA ASN A 215 25.40 -0.65 -1.24
C ASN A 215 24.51 -1.15 -2.40
N ASP A 216 23.38 -0.48 -2.62
CA ASP A 216 22.38 -0.84 -3.63
C ASP A 216 22.47 0.02 -4.89
#